data_AF-A0A847J5Z7-F1
#
_entry.id   AF-A0A847J5Z7-F1
#
_cell.length_a   1.000
_cell.length_b   1.000
_cell.length_c   1.000
_cell.angle_alpha   90.00
_cell.angle_beta   90.00
_cell.angle_gamma   90.00
#
_symmetry.space_group_name_H-M   'P 1'
#
loop_
_entity.id
_entity.type
_entity.pdbx_description
1 polymer ?
#
loop_
_entity_poly.entity_id
_entity_poly.type
_entity_poly.pdbx_seq_one_letter_code
_entity_poly.pdbx_strand_id
1 'polypeptide(L)'
;MQNNEQHNEPYHRRRPRKKPRYDRLVGAAIVGVVAICAIAFLVHTLLKKETATPTKSTTISQSQKSTEKTKASSVQTSETKKDKNLPDSKSTDWELVLVNRDHPKEEMSPDVVQIDNIWVDSRIADATEQFLAAAQAINPAEHLISGYRSVAYQTTLYEQYVDQEIAADPSLDREAAEKKVQTYSQPPTKSEHQTGLAIDLSDVDSLNESTTAEQVAAIAPEYGFVLRFPEGGAASTGVDYEDWHFRYVGVANAKYMTEHHLTLEDYLKLLDKN
;
A
#
# COMPACT_ATOMS: atom_id res chain seq x y z
N MET A 1 89.13 -11.58 -4.14
CA MET A 1 88.74 -11.53 -2.72
C MET A 1 87.33 -10.98 -2.67
N GLN A 2 86.41 -11.77 -2.12
CA GLN A 2 84.96 -11.53 -2.09
C GLN A 2 84.62 -10.37 -1.16
N ASN A 3 83.79 -9.43 -1.61
CA ASN A 3 82.98 -8.60 -0.72
C ASN A 3 81.53 -8.70 -1.20
N ASN A 4 80.70 -9.25 -0.32
CA ASN A 4 79.27 -9.50 -0.49
C ASN A 4 78.52 -8.40 0.28
N GLU A 5 78.06 -7.36 -0.40
CA GLU A 5 77.17 -6.35 0.18
C GLU A 5 75.73 -6.68 -0.24
N GLN A 6 74.95 -7.20 0.71
CA GLN A 6 73.49 -7.30 0.59
C GLN A 6 72.90 -5.91 0.80
N HIS A 7 72.33 -5.31 -0.26
CA HIS A 7 71.45 -4.16 -0.15
C HIS A 7 70.07 -4.58 0.38
N ASN A 8 69.72 -4.12 1.58
CA ASN A 8 68.35 -4.13 2.10
C ASN A 8 67.56 -2.97 1.48
N GLU A 9 66.61 -3.27 0.61
CA GLU A 9 65.59 -2.34 0.13
C GLU A 9 64.56 -2.04 1.24
N PRO A 10 64.11 -0.78 1.44
CA PRO A 10 63.13 -0.44 2.46
C PRO A 10 61.71 -0.86 2.05
N TYR A 11 60.99 -1.50 2.97
CA TYR A 11 59.55 -1.79 2.85
C TYR A 11 58.73 -0.51 2.61
N HIS A 12 58.14 -0.38 1.42
CA HIS A 12 57.11 0.62 1.16
C HIS A 12 55.80 0.27 1.89
N ARG A 13 55.44 1.03 2.94
CA ARG A 13 54.07 1.02 3.50
C ARG A 13 53.08 1.53 2.45
N ARG A 14 52.19 0.65 1.96
CA ARG A 14 51.04 1.05 1.14
C ARG A 14 50.10 1.96 1.96
N ARG A 15 49.82 3.16 1.47
CA ARG A 15 48.79 4.05 2.03
C ARG A 15 47.40 3.44 1.80
N PRO A 16 46.46 3.50 2.76
CA PRO A 16 45.11 2.99 2.54
C PRO A 16 44.39 3.84 1.47
N ARG A 17 43.80 3.16 0.48
CA ARG A 17 42.91 3.79 -0.51
C ARG A 17 41.65 4.30 0.19
N LYS A 18 41.35 5.59 0.08
CA LYS A 18 40.08 6.17 0.54
C LYS A 18 38.94 5.60 -0.31
N LYS A 19 37.95 4.96 0.32
CA LYS A 19 36.70 4.55 -0.34
C LYS A 19 35.93 5.81 -0.79
N PRO A 20 35.34 5.83 -1.99
CA PRO A 20 34.50 6.94 -2.42
C PRO A 20 33.26 7.04 -1.52
N ARG A 21 32.86 8.27 -1.19
CA ARG A 21 31.73 8.56 -0.27
C ARG A 21 30.42 8.49 -1.05
N TYR A 22 29.83 7.30 -1.11
CA TYR A 22 28.56 7.03 -1.81
C TYR A 22 27.37 7.82 -1.24
N ASP A 23 27.42 8.19 0.05
CA ASP A 23 26.36 8.94 0.73
C ASP A 23 26.02 10.29 0.06
N ARG A 24 26.99 10.92 -0.62
CA ARG A 24 26.80 12.20 -1.30
C ARG A 24 26.14 12.07 -2.67
N LEU A 25 26.26 10.91 -3.31
CA LEU A 25 25.63 10.63 -4.61
C LEU A 25 24.16 10.21 -4.43
N VAL A 26 23.87 9.43 -3.39
CA VAL A 26 22.49 9.03 -3.04
C VAL A 26 21.66 10.25 -2.60
N GLY A 27 22.23 11.13 -1.76
CA GLY A 27 21.55 12.37 -1.37
C GLY A 27 21.24 13.32 -2.54
N ALA A 28 22.11 13.38 -3.55
CA ALA A 28 21.90 14.23 -4.72
C ALA A 28 20.82 13.68 -5.68
N ALA A 29 20.71 12.35 -5.80
CA ALA A 29 19.67 11.71 -6.61
C ALA A 29 18.27 11.91 -6.01
N ILE A 30 18.14 11.79 -4.68
CA ILE A 30 16.87 11.96 -3.96
C ILE A 30 16.38 13.41 -4.04
N VAL A 31 17.28 14.40 -3.89
CA VAL A 31 16.93 15.82 -4.05
C VAL A 31 16.47 16.14 -5.48
N GLY A 32 17.03 15.45 -6.48
CA GLY A 32 16.63 15.59 -7.88
C GLY A 32 15.19 15.14 -8.15
N VAL A 33 14.78 14.01 -7.58
CA VAL A 33 13.42 13.46 -7.75
C VAL A 33 12.38 14.37 -7.08
N VAL A 34 12.65 14.83 -5.85
CA VAL A 34 11.75 15.73 -5.12
C VAL A 34 11.57 17.08 -5.84
N ALA A 35 12.62 17.62 -6.45
CA ALA A 35 12.53 18.87 -7.21
C ALA A 35 11.66 18.71 -8.48
N ILE A 36 11.71 17.55 -9.14
CA ILE A 36 10.89 17.26 -10.33
C ILE A 36 9.41 17.14 -9.95
N CYS A 37 9.09 16.45 -8.85
CA CYS A 37 7.71 16.34 -8.34
C CYS A 37 7.13 17.71 -7.93
N ALA A 38 7.93 18.58 -7.31
CA ALA A 38 7.51 19.93 -6.94
C ALA A 38 7.21 20.81 -8.17
N ILE A 39 8.01 20.67 -9.23
CA ILE A 39 7.78 21.39 -10.50
C ILE A 39 6.52 20.85 -11.20
N ALA A 40 6.32 19.54 -11.23
CA ALA A 40 5.11 18.94 -11.81
C ALA A 40 3.83 19.38 -11.06
N PHE A 41 3.88 19.45 -9.72
CA PHE A 41 2.78 19.96 -8.89
C PHE A 41 2.50 21.45 -9.14
N LEU A 42 3.55 22.28 -9.28
CA LEU A 42 3.41 23.69 -9.66
C LEU A 42 2.80 23.87 -11.05
N VAL A 43 3.16 23.05 -12.03
CA VAL A 43 2.56 23.09 -13.37
C VAL A 43 1.09 22.64 -13.34
N HIS A 44 0.75 21.60 -12.58
CA HIS A 44 -0.64 21.13 -12.42
C HIS A 44 -1.54 22.17 -11.74
N THR A 45 -1.02 22.85 -10.72
CA THR A 45 -1.76 23.91 -10.01
C THR A 45 -1.95 25.16 -10.87
N LEU A 46 -1.02 25.47 -11.76
CA LEU A 46 -1.14 26.58 -12.72
C LEU A 46 -2.11 26.25 -13.87
N LEU A 47 -2.18 25.00 -14.33
CA LEU A 47 -3.10 24.56 -15.39
C LEU A 47 -4.57 24.45 -14.93
N LYS A 48 -4.83 24.27 -13.61
CA LYS A 48 -6.19 24.21 -13.05
C LYS A 48 -6.87 25.57 -12.83
N LYS A 49 -6.21 26.70 -13.12
CA LYS A 49 -6.72 28.05 -12.76
C LYS A 49 -7.58 28.74 -13.83
N GLU A 50 -7.97 28.06 -14.90
CA GLU A 50 -8.95 28.59 -15.86
C GLU A 50 -10.19 27.71 -15.92
N THR A 51 -11.16 27.98 -15.04
CA THR A 51 -12.61 27.91 -15.35
C THR A 51 -13.41 28.25 -14.09
N ALA A 52 -13.71 29.53 -13.89
CA ALA A 52 -14.82 29.93 -13.05
C ALA A 52 -15.40 31.26 -13.54
N THR A 53 -16.62 31.20 -14.08
CA THR A 53 -17.51 32.37 -14.16
C THR A 53 -18.91 32.00 -13.65
N PRO A 54 -19.61 32.94 -12.98
CA PRO A 54 -20.81 32.65 -12.19
C PRO A 54 -22.10 32.98 -12.95
N THR A 55 -23.24 32.40 -12.53
CA THR A 55 -24.55 32.97 -12.85
C THR A 55 -25.51 32.83 -11.67
N LYS A 56 -26.14 33.96 -11.33
CA LYS A 56 -27.14 34.21 -10.29
C LYS A 56 -28.56 33.99 -10.82
N SER A 57 -29.51 33.99 -9.87
CA SER A 57 -30.96 34.31 -9.94
C SER A 57 -31.91 33.10 -9.98
N THR A 58 -33.07 33.07 -9.30
CA THR A 58 -33.77 33.93 -8.32
C THR A 58 -34.92 33.11 -7.70
N THR A 59 -35.23 33.40 -6.43
CA THR A 59 -36.37 33.03 -5.56
C THR A 59 -37.79 33.07 -6.19
N ILE A 60 -38.71 32.19 -5.74
CA ILE A 60 -40.12 32.49 -5.35
C ILE A 60 -40.63 31.41 -4.37
N SER A 61 -41.60 31.81 -3.55
CA SER A 61 -42.02 31.32 -2.23
C SER A 61 -43.28 30.41 -2.23
N GLN A 62 -43.56 29.84 -1.05
CA GLN A 62 -44.83 29.38 -0.46
C GLN A 62 -45.32 27.90 -0.60
N SER A 63 -45.22 27.20 0.55
CA SER A 63 -46.29 26.58 1.39
C SER A 63 -47.43 25.77 0.74
N GLN A 64 -47.53 24.47 1.08
CA GLN A 64 -48.56 23.89 1.97
C GLN A 64 -48.62 22.34 1.93
N LYS A 65 -48.56 21.75 3.13
CA LYS A 65 -49.47 20.73 3.72
C LYS A 65 -49.57 19.30 3.11
N SER A 66 -49.08 18.35 3.93
CA SER A 66 -49.52 16.96 4.20
C SER A 66 -50.04 16.08 3.06
N THR A 67 -49.42 14.91 2.90
CA THR A 67 -50.15 13.65 3.11
C THR A 67 -49.18 12.50 3.39
N GLU A 68 -49.48 11.86 4.50
CA GLU A 68 -48.99 10.58 4.99
C GLU A 68 -49.18 9.50 3.92
N LYS A 69 -48.07 8.84 3.53
CA LYS A 69 -48.17 7.52 2.91
C LYS A 69 -46.97 6.68 3.33
N THR A 70 -47.21 5.97 4.42
CA THR A 70 -46.51 4.77 4.88
C THR A 70 -46.12 3.91 3.68
N LYS A 71 -44.83 3.87 3.36
CA LYS A 71 -44.25 2.79 2.58
C LYS A 71 -43.29 2.07 3.51
N ALA A 72 -43.83 1.03 4.15
CA ALA A 72 -43.05 0.00 4.79
C ALA A 72 -42.06 -0.54 3.75
N SER A 73 -40.80 -0.11 3.87
CA SER A 73 -39.71 -0.79 3.19
C SER A 73 -39.41 -2.00 4.05
N SER A 74 -39.77 -3.16 3.51
CA SER A 74 -39.49 -4.47 4.06
C SER A 74 -38.00 -4.57 4.40
N VAL A 75 -37.68 -4.51 5.68
CA VAL A 75 -36.48 -5.13 6.23
C VAL A 75 -36.65 -6.62 5.95
N GLN A 76 -36.10 -7.07 4.83
CA GLN A 76 -35.84 -8.49 4.64
C GLN A 76 -34.68 -8.84 5.55
N THR A 77 -35.04 -9.30 6.74
CA THR A 77 -34.20 -10.18 7.56
C THR A 77 -33.95 -11.43 6.72
N SER A 78 -32.84 -11.47 5.99
CA SER A 78 -32.37 -12.68 5.35
C SER A 78 -31.88 -13.63 6.44
N GLU A 79 -32.72 -14.60 6.77
CA GLU A 79 -32.30 -15.80 7.48
C GLU A 79 -31.11 -16.43 6.73
N THR A 80 -30.02 -16.66 7.47
CA THR A 80 -28.74 -17.18 7.00
C THR A 80 -28.92 -18.57 6.40
N LYS A 81 -29.17 -18.65 5.09
CA LYS A 81 -28.86 -19.87 4.34
C LYS A 81 -27.35 -19.89 4.17
N LYS A 82 -26.71 -20.89 4.78
CA LYS A 82 -25.29 -21.20 4.62
C LYS A 82 -24.95 -21.20 3.12
N ASP A 83 -24.11 -20.27 2.69
CA ASP A 83 -23.67 -20.21 1.30
C ASP A 83 -22.86 -21.48 1.03
N LYS A 84 -23.32 -22.30 0.07
CA LYS A 84 -22.69 -23.57 -0.26
C LYS A 84 -21.36 -23.41 -0.98
N ASN A 85 -21.08 -22.21 -1.50
CA ASN A 85 -19.85 -21.91 -2.24
C ASN A 85 -18.79 -21.20 -1.38
N LEU A 86 -19.10 -20.90 -0.11
CA LEU A 86 -18.14 -20.31 0.81
C LEU A 86 -16.98 -21.31 1.08
N PRO A 87 -15.70 -20.87 0.96
CA PRO A 87 -14.56 -21.71 1.32
C PRO A 87 -14.65 -22.22 2.75
N ASP A 88 -14.15 -23.45 3.01
CA ASP A 88 -14.02 -24.03 4.36
C ASP A 88 -12.81 -23.43 5.09
N SER A 89 -12.85 -22.11 5.27
CA SER A 89 -11.86 -21.31 5.97
C SER A 89 -12.44 -20.76 7.27
N LYS A 90 -11.57 -20.48 8.24
CA LYS A 90 -11.93 -19.84 9.50
C LYS A 90 -11.36 -18.44 9.52
N SER A 91 -12.08 -17.50 10.13
CA SER A 91 -11.58 -16.14 10.34
C SER A 91 -10.25 -16.07 11.11
N THR A 92 -9.90 -17.14 11.81
CA THR A 92 -8.65 -17.33 12.56
C THR A 92 -7.51 -17.93 11.75
N ASP A 93 -7.72 -18.32 10.49
CA ASP A 93 -6.68 -18.86 9.63
C ASP A 93 -5.59 -17.81 9.40
N TRP A 94 -4.34 -18.26 9.25
CA TRP A 94 -3.17 -17.38 9.35
C TRP A 94 -3.13 -16.34 8.22
N GLU A 95 -3.59 -16.71 7.03
CA GLU A 95 -3.68 -15.85 5.85
C GLU A 95 -4.83 -14.83 5.94
N LEU A 96 -5.75 -15.03 6.88
CA LEU A 96 -6.94 -14.20 7.10
C LEU A 96 -6.80 -13.23 8.28
N VAL A 97 -5.62 -13.10 8.88
CA VAL A 97 -5.35 -12.13 9.95
C VAL A 97 -5.73 -10.71 9.52
N LEU A 98 -6.57 -10.04 10.31
CA LEU A 98 -6.95 -8.65 10.08
C LEU A 98 -6.01 -7.70 10.83
N VAL A 99 -5.40 -6.78 10.09
CA VAL A 99 -4.61 -5.67 10.62
C VAL A 99 -5.09 -4.39 9.96
N ASN A 100 -5.65 -3.48 10.75
CA ASN A 100 -6.03 -2.14 10.30
C ASN A 100 -6.08 -1.19 11.50
N ARG A 101 -6.65 0.02 11.31
CA ARG A 101 -6.68 1.04 12.37
C ARG A 101 -7.51 0.65 13.59
N ASP A 102 -8.52 -0.19 13.39
CA ASP A 102 -9.42 -0.69 14.43
C ASP A 102 -8.99 -2.06 14.98
N HIS A 103 -8.07 -2.73 14.29
CA HIS A 103 -7.51 -4.03 14.66
C HIS A 103 -5.98 -3.97 14.69
N PRO A 104 -5.38 -3.16 15.58
CA PRO A 104 -3.93 -3.09 15.68
C PRO A 104 -3.36 -4.45 16.13
N LYS A 105 -2.18 -4.78 15.60
CA LYS A 105 -1.40 -5.94 16.02
C LYS A 105 0.00 -5.49 16.38
N GLU A 106 0.49 -6.01 17.51
CA GLU A 106 1.91 -5.95 17.84
C GLU A 106 2.75 -6.66 16.77
N GLU A 107 4.06 -6.46 16.82
CA GLU A 107 5.01 -7.07 15.88
C GLU A 107 4.78 -8.58 15.74
N MET A 108 4.59 -9.04 14.50
CA MET A 108 4.26 -10.43 14.20
C MET A 108 5.49 -11.28 13.85
N SER A 109 6.60 -10.65 13.41
CA SER A 109 7.88 -11.33 13.10
C SER A 109 7.72 -12.63 12.28
N PRO A 110 7.13 -12.58 11.07
CA PRO A 110 7.07 -13.76 10.20
C PRO A 110 8.46 -14.21 9.77
N ASP A 111 8.60 -15.49 9.40
CA ASP A 111 9.76 -15.97 8.67
C ASP A 111 9.71 -15.39 7.25
N VAL A 112 10.73 -14.61 6.86
CA VAL A 112 10.72 -13.86 5.59
C VAL A 112 11.78 -14.34 4.60
N VAL A 113 11.46 -14.21 3.31
CA VAL A 113 12.36 -14.44 2.17
C VAL A 113 12.32 -13.24 1.23
N GLN A 114 13.33 -13.09 0.36
CA GLN A 114 13.35 -12.02 -0.64
C GLN A 114 12.90 -12.50 -2.01
N ILE A 115 12.08 -11.67 -2.67
CA ILE A 115 11.74 -11.74 -4.09
C ILE A 115 12.03 -10.36 -4.67
N ASP A 116 12.92 -10.27 -5.65
CA ASP A 116 13.36 -9.00 -6.26
C ASP A 116 13.74 -7.90 -5.24
N ASN A 117 14.45 -8.30 -4.18
CA ASN A 117 14.86 -7.47 -3.03
C ASN A 117 13.75 -7.03 -2.07
N ILE A 118 12.51 -7.42 -2.32
CA ILE A 118 11.38 -7.18 -1.43
C ILE A 118 11.19 -8.39 -0.52
N TRP A 119 11.09 -8.15 0.79
CA TRP A 119 10.84 -9.19 1.78
C TRP A 119 9.36 -9.55 1.79
N VAL A 120 9.02 -10.83 1.85
CA VAL A 120 7.66 -11.33 2.05
C VAL A 120 7.65 -12.49 3.04
N ASP A 121 6.50 -12.83 3.61
CA ASP A 121 6.35 -14.06 4.38
C ASP A 121 6.71 -15.27 3.51
N SER A 122 7.58 -16.14 4.03
CA SER A 122 8.05 -17.34 3.34
C SER A 122 6.93 -18.26 2.84
N ARG A 123 5.75 -18.23 3.48
CA ARG A 123 4.58 -19.02 3.09
C ARG A 123 3.89 -18.54 1.81
N ILE A 124 4.14 -17.29 1.40
CA ILE A 124 3.55 -16.71 0.19
C ILE A 124 4.56 -16.56 -0.95
N ALA A 125 5.80 -17.02 -0.77
CA ALA A 125 6.89 -16.77 -1.72
C ALA A 125 6.55 -17.25 -3.14
N ASP A 126 6.16 -18.51 -3.31
CA ASP A 126 5.79 -19.08 -4.60
C ASP A 126 4.61 -18.34 -5.25
N ALA A 127 3.66 -17.88 -4.44
CA ALA A 127 2.50 -17.14 -4.91
C ALA A 127 2.88 -15.73 -5.39
N THR A 128 3.74 -15.04 -4.64
CA THR A 128 4.28 -13.73 -5.01
C THR A 128 5.11 -13.81 -6.30
N GLU A 129 6.00 -14.79 -6.44
CA GLU A 129 6.81 -14.96 -7.65
C GLU A 129 5.92 -15.19 -8.89
N GLN A 130 4.91 -16.06 -8.77
CA GLN A 130 3.99 -16.35 -9.86
C GLN A 130 3.09 -15.15 -10.20
N PHE A 131 2.60 -14.44 -9.18
CA PHE A 131 1.77 -13.26 -9.39
C PHE A 131 2.56 -12.13 -10.06
N LEU A 132 3.79 -11.86 -9.60
CA LEU A 132 4.69 -10.89 -10.22
C LEU A 132 4.97 -11.24 -11.68
N ALA A 133 5.31 -12.51 -11.97
CA ALA A 133 5.57 -12.95 -13.34
C ALA A 133 4.33 -12.79 -14.25
N ALA A 134 3.14 -13.05 -13.71
CA ALA A 134 1.89 -12.87 -14.45
C ALA A 134 1.55 -11.38 -14.69
N ALA A 135 1.80 -10.51 -13.71
CA ALA A 135 1.69 -9.06 -13.88
C ALA A 135 2.68 -8.56 -14.94
N GLN A 136 3.92 -9.03 -14.90
CA GLN A 136 4.95 -8.70 -15.90
C GLN A 136 4.60 -9.17 -17.32
N ALA A 137 3.79 -10.23 -17.45
CA ALA A 137 3.25 -10.66 -18.74
C ALA A 137 2.16 -9.71 -19.28
N ILE A 138 1.46 -8.98 -18.40
CA ILE A 138 0.54 -7.89 -18.78
C ILE A 138 1.35 -6.65 -19.17
N ASN A 139 2.29 -6.24 -18.31
CA ASN A 139 3.18 -5.12 -18.56
C ASN A 139 4.57 -5.39 -17.96
N PRO A 140 5.64 -5.47 -18.79
CA PRO A 140 6.99 -5.75 -18.29
C PRO A 140 7.56 -4.74 -17.28
N ALA A 141 6.92 -3.58 -17.11
CA ALA A 141 7.29 -2.58 -16.11
C ALA A 141 6.77 -2.90 -14.69
N GLU A 142 5.87 -3.87 -14.54
CA GLU A 142 5.37 -4.31 -13.25
C GLU A 142 6.50 -4.79 -12.33
N HIS A 143 6.57 -4.22 -11.13
CA HIS A 143 7.59 -4.53 -10.15
C HIS A 143 7.08 -4.37 -8.73
N LEU A 144 7.67 -5.14 -7.81
CA LEU A 144 7.39 -4.99 -6.39
C LEU A 144 8.00 -3.69 -5.86
N ILE A 145 7.18 -2.87 -5.24
CA ILE A 145 7.58 -1.61 -4.58
C ILE A 145 7.90 -1.89 -3.11
N SER A 146 7.06 -2.67 -2.44
CA SER A 146 7.15 -2.90 -1.00
C SER A 146 6.53 -4.23 -0.57
N GLY A 147 6.93 -4.72 0.61
CA GLY A 147 6.50 -6.00 1.17
C GLY A 147 6.53 -5.93 2.69
N TYR A 148 7.12 -6.92 3.36
CA TYR A 148 7.26 -6.94 4.82
C TYR A 148 7.93 -5.66 5.36
N ARG A 149 7.27 -5.04 6.35
CA ARG A 149 7.79 -3.93 7.13
C ARG A 149 7.57 -4.23 8.60
N SER A 150 8.65 -4.34 9.39
CA SER A 150 8.53 -4.44 10.85
C SER A 150 7.85 -3.21 11.43
N VAL A 151 7.23 -3.33 12.61
CA VAL A 151 6.66 -2.20 13.35
C VAL A 151 7.69 -1.11 13.55
N ALA A 152 8.92 -1.47 13.92
CA ALA A 152 9.99 -0.50 14.14
C ALA A 152 10.37 0.27 12.86
N TYR A 153 10.40 -0.41 11.72
CA TYR A 153 10.64 0.24 10.43
C TYR A 153 9.46 1.13 10.03
N GLN A 154 8.23 0.64 10.21
CA GLN A 154 7.02 1.43 9.95
C GLN A 154 6.95 2.68 10.81
N THR A 155 7.36 2.61 12.09
CA THR A 155 7.49 3.80 12.96
C THR A 155 8.45 4.81 12.36
N THR A 156 9.63 4.37 11.93
CA THR A 156 10.61 5.29 11.36
C THR A 156 10.08 5.96 10.09
N LEU A 157 9.46 5.19 9.18
CA LEU A 157 8.87 5.72 7.96
C LEU A 157 7.72 6.68 8.23
N TYR A 158 6.80 6.30 9.11
CA TYR A 158 5.62 7.11 9.43
C TYR A 158 6.03 8.45 10.04
N GLU A 159 6.96 8.45 10.99
CA GLU A 159 7.50 9.68 11.57
C GLU A 159 8.18 10.57 10.52
N GLN A 160 8.96 9.97 9.62
CA GLN A 160 9.60 10.70 8.52
C GLN A 160 8.58 11.35 7.59
N TYR A 161 7.50 10.65 7.23
CA TYR A 161 6.44 11.22 6.39
C TYR A 161 5.73 12.37 7.09
N VAL A 162 5.44 12.25 8.38
CA VAL A 162 4.79 13.34 9.10
C VAL A 162 5.69 14.57 9.16
N ASP A 163 6.98 14.39 9.45
CA ASP A 163 7.94 15.49 9.45
C ASP A 163 8.10 16.13 8.06
N GLN A 164 8.04 15.33 6.99
CA GLN A 164 8.05 15.83 5.62
C GLN A 164 6.80 16.66 5.29
N GLU A 165 5.61 16.22 5.72
CA GLU A 165 4.38 16.97 5.52
C GLU A 165 4.39 18.32 6.26
N ILE A 166 4.88 18.34 7.51
CA ILE A 166 5.06 19.58 8.29
C ILE A 166 6.09 20.49 7.63
N ALA A 167 7.19 19.93 7.10
CA ALA A 167 8.21 20.72 6.43
C ALA A 167 7.70 21.31 5.09
N ALA A 168 6.86 20.57 4.36
CA ALA A 168 6.26 21.00 3.11
C ALA A 168 5.16 22.04 3.32
N ASP A 169 4.38 21.92 4.39
CA ASP A 169 3.36 22.88 4.80
C ASP A 169 3.48 23.22 6.29
N PRO A 170 4.26 24.25 6.65
CA PRO A 170 4.46 24.67 8.04
C PRO A 170 3.20 25.16 8.76
N SER A 171 2.05 25.26 8.08
CA SER A 171 0.76 25.56 8.71
C SER A 171 0.10 24.32 9.33
N LEU A 172 0.54 23.11 8.95
CA LEU A 172 0.08 21.87 9.55
C LEU A 172 0.67 21.73 10.95
N ASP A 173 -0.19 21.52 11.94
CA ASP A 173 0.26 20.92 13.19
C ASP A 173 0.47 19.41 12.99
N ARG A 174 1.01 18.77 14.04
CA ARG A 174 1.34 17.34 14.01
C ARG A 174 0.12 16.46 13.72
N GLU A 175 -1.04 16.79 14.28
CA GLU A 175 -2.27 16.01 14.10
C GLU A 175 -2.79 16.11 12.65
N ALA A 176 -2.78 17.31 12.07
CA ALA A 176 -3.17 17.54 10.68
C ALA A 176 -2.21 16.83 9.71
N ALA A 177 -0.91 16.85 9.99
CA ALA A 177 0.09 16.14 9.20
C ALA A 177 -0.08 14.62 9.32
N GLU A 178 -0.31 14.07 10.52
CA GLU A 178 -0.62 12.65 10.72
C GLU A 178 -1.86 12.21 9.96
N LYS A 179 -2.92 13.03 9.97
CA LYS A 179 -4.14 12.76 9.21
C LYS A 179 -3.89 12.73 7.70
N LYS A 180 -2.98 13.57 7.21
CA LYS A 180 -2.57 13.59 5.81
C LYS A 180 -1.71 12.37 5.45
N VAL A 181 -0.73 12.01 6.29
CA VAL A 181 0.07 10.79 6.09
C VAL A 181 -0.80 9.53 6.08
N GLN A 182 -1.84 9.49 6.91
CA GLN A 182 -2.80 8.40 6.93
C GLN A 182 -3.57 8.22 5.61
N THR A 183 -3.51 9.14 4.63
CA THR A 183 -4.12 8.87 3.32
C THR A 183 -3.25 8.01 2.41
N TYR A 184 -2.00 7.73 2.80
CA TYR A 184 -1.06 6.94 1.98
C TYR A 184 -0.10 6.04 2.79
N SER A 185 -0.08 6.14 4.11
CA SER A 185 0.73 5.28 4.98
C SER A 185 0.02 5.00 6.30
N GLN A 186 -0.08 3.73 6.66
CA GLN A 186 -0.71 3.33 7.91
C GLN A 186 0.22 3.62 9.10
N PRO A 187 -0.33 4.00 10.28
CA PRO A 187 0.47 4.13 11.48
C PRO A 187 1.12 2.79 11.89
N PRO A 188 2.15 2.82 12.74
CA PRO A 188 2.74 1.60 13.32
C PRO A 188 1.67 0.73 13.96
N THR A 189 1.90 -0.59 13.98
CA THR A 189 0.96 -1.65 14.45
C THR A 189 -0.37 -1.77 13.70
N LYS A 190 -0.64 -0.90 12.72
CA LYS A 190 -1.89 -0.84 11.94
C LYS A 190 -1.69 -1.09 10.44
N SER A 191 -0.46 -1.38 10.01
CA SER A 191 -0.10 -1.67 8.62
C SER A 191 -0.13 -3.17 8.35
N GLU A 192 -0.81 -3.61 7.29
CA GLU A 192 -0.78 -5.03 6.88
C GLU A 192 0.61 -5.51 6.47
N HIS A 193 1.53 -4.62 6.07
CA HIS A 193 2.90 -5.00 5.73
C HIS A 193 3.64 -5.68 6.89
N GLN A 194 3.24 -5.47 8.15
CA GLN A 194 3.84 -6.17 9.29
C GLN A 194 3.51 -7.67 9.32
N THR A 195 2.49 -8.10 8.57
CA THR A 195 2.13 -9.51 8.46
C THR A 195 3.06 -10.26 7.51
N GLY A 196 3.75 -9.54 6.61
CA GLY A 196 4.47 -10.12 5.47
C GLY A 196 3.55 -10.66 4.35
N LEU A 197 2.22 -10.49 4.48
CA LEU A 197 1.21 -10.97 3.53
C LEU A 197 0.71 -9.90 2.56
N ALA A 198 1.13 -8.66 2.76
CA ALA A 198 0.84 -7.54 1.86
C ALA A 198 2.05 -7.22 1.00
N ILE A 199 1.80 -6.92 -0.27
CA ILE A 199 2.78 -6.44 -1.24
C ILE A 199 2.23 -5.20 -1.94
N ASP A 200 3.11 -4.27 -2.25
CA ASP A 200 2.83 -3.18 -3.18
C ASP A 200 3.43 -3.55 -4.54
N LEU A 201 2.61 -3.57 -5.58
CA LEU A 201 2.98 -3.98 -6.94
C LEU A 201 2.36 -2.99 -7.94
N SER A 202 3.17 -2.44 -8.85
CA SER A 202 2.70 -1.49 -9.87
C SER A 202 3.68 -1.39 -11.05
N ASP A 203 3.21 -0.85 -12.18
CA ASP A 203 4.04 -0.45 -13.32
C ASP A 203 4.70 0.93 -13.14
N VAL A 204 4.32 1.67 -12.10
CA VAL A 204 4.84 3.00 -11.74
C VAL A 204 5.05 3.15 -10.22
N ASP A 205 6.03 3.96 -9.82
CA ASP A 205 6.28 4.28 -8.40
C ASP A 205 5.26 5.28 -7.80
N SER A 206 4.49 5.95 -8.65
CA SER A 206 3.46 6.91 -8.23
C SER A 206 2.21 6.19 -7.72
N LEU A 207 1.62 6.72 -6.66
CA LEU A 207 0.36 6.22 -6.12
C LEU A 207 -0.82 6.56 -7.05
N ASN A 208 -1.64 5.58 -7.42
CA ASN A 208 -2.94 5.69 -8.09
C ASN A 208 -2.78 6.21 -9.53
N GLU A 209 -1.65 5.87 -10.16
CA GLU A 209 -1.29 6.25 -11.51
C GLU A 209 -0.98 5.03 -12.40
N SER A 210 -1.23 3.81 -11.93
CA SER A 210 -0.94 2.61 -12.71
C SER A 210 -1.82 2.54 -13.96
N THR A 211 -1.22 2.12 -15.07
CA THR A 211 -1.96 1.95 -16.33
C THR A 211 -2.56 0.56 -16.49
N THR A 212 -2.20 -0.37 -15.60
CA THR A 212 -2.50 -1.80 -15.67
C THR A 212 -3.15 -2.37 -14.42
N ALA A 213 -3.42 -1.55 -13.40
CA ALA A 213 -4.00 -1.99 -12.13
C ALA A 213 -5.26 -2.83 -12.27
N GLU A 214 -6.23 -2.45 -13.12
CA GLU A 214 -7.46 -3.23 -13.31
C GLU A 214 -7.16 -4.64 -13.85
N GLN A 215 -6.21 -4.75 -14.78
CA GLN A 215 -5.83 -6.02 -15.41
C GLN A 215 -5.06 -6.91 -14.43
N VAL A 216 -4.16 -6.32 -13.64
CA VAL A 216 -3.40 -7.02 -12.59
C VAL A 216 -4.32 -7.47 -11.45
N ALA A 217 -5.24 -6.60 -11.01
CA ALA A 217 -6.23 -6.94 -9.99
C ALA A 217 -7.17 -8.06 -10.45
N ALA A 218 -7.52 -8.14 -11.73
CA ALA A 218 -8.35 -9.21 -12.26
C ALA A 218 -7.68 -10.60 -12.21
N ILE A 219 -6.35 -10.68 -12.28
CA ILE A 219 -5.62 -11.96 -12.20
C ILE A 219 -5.15 -12.31 -10.78
N ALA A 220 -5.09 -11.33 -9.87
CA ALA A 220 -4.61 -11.52 -8.50
C ALA A 220 -5.24 -12.74 -7.76
N PRO A 221 -6.55 -13.02 -7.88
CA PRO A 221 -7.18 -14.14 -7.17
C PRO A 221 -6.68 -15.52 -7.59
N GLU A 222 -6.17 -15.66 -8.81
CA GLU A 222 -5.55 -16.92 -9.28
C GLU A 222 -4.30 -17.29 -8.47
N TYR A 223 -3.66 -16.29 -7.87
CA TYR A 223 -2.46 -16.42 -7.04
C TYR A 223 -2.74 -16.23 -5.54
N GLY A 224 -4.02 -16.08 -5.15
CA GLY A 224 -4.41 -15.91 -3.75
C GLY A 224 -4.30 -14.50 -3.22
N PHE A 225 -4.13 -13.50 -4.09
CA PHE A 225 -4.12 -12.09 -3.75
C PHE A 225 -5.46 -11.43 -4.07
N VAL A 226 -5.82 -10.42 -3.29
CA VAL A 226 -6.91 -9.48 -3.59
C VAL A 226 -6.36 -8.07 -3.65
N LEU A 227 -6.95 -7.22 -4.50
CA LEU A 227 -6.79 -5.78 -4.37
C LEU A 227 -7.42 -5.36 -3.03
N ARG A 228 -6.60 -4.97 -2.06
CA ARG A 228 -7.01 -4.91 -0.66
C ARG A 228 -7.97 -3.76 -0.37
N PHE A 229 -7.77 -2.66 -1.09
CA PHE A 229 -8.53 -1.42 -0.97
C PHE A 229 -9.18 -1.07 -2.32
N PRO A 230 -10.27 -1.77 -2.69
CA PRO A 230 -10.95 -1.54 -3.95
C PRO A 230 -11.81 -0.26 -3.91
N GLU A 231 -12.20 0.23 -5.08
CA GLU A 231 -13.14 1.35 -5.18
C GLU A 231 -14.46 1.00 -4.45
N GLY A 232 -14.97 1.95 -3.65
CA GLY A 232 -16.16 1.72 -2.81
C GLY A 232 -15.92 0.91 -1.53
N GLY A 233 -14.72 0.38 -1.30
CA GLY A 233 -14.36 -0.40 -0.10
C GLY A 233 -14.11 0.42 1.17
N ALA A 234 -13.87 1.73 1.04
CA ALA A 234 -13.43 2.59 2.15
C ALA A 234 -14.35 2.58 3.38
N ALA A 235 -15.66 2.34 3.18
CA ALA A 235 -16.62 2.26 4.27
C ALA A 235 -16.37 1.09 5.24
N SER A 236 -15.78 -0.02 4.75
CA SER A 236 -15.43 -1.17 5.60
C SER A 236 -13.93 -1.27 5.90
N THR A 237 -13.04 -0.83 4.98
CA THR A 237 -11.59 -0.89 5.19
C THR A 237 -11.02 0.28 5.99
N GLY A 238 -11.68 1.44 5.97
CA GLY A 238 -11.17 2.70 6.51
C GLY A 238 -10.00 3.30 5.69
N VAL A 239 -9.76 2.80 4.48
CA VAL A 239 -8.71 3.23 3.56
C VAL A 239 -9.33 3.45 2.17
N ASP A 240 -8.97 4.55 1.51
CA ASP A 240 -9.42 4.86 0.16
C ASP A 240 -8.80 3.89 -0.87
N TYR A 241 -9.19 4.03 -2.13
CA TYR A 241 -8.68 3.19 -3.21
C TYR A 241 -7.14 3.27 -3.31
N GLU A 242 -6.50 2.10 -3.38
CA GLU A 242 -5.06 1.94 -3.59
C GLU A 242 -4.82 0.89 -4.67
N ASP A 243 -4.46 1.34 -5.88
CA ASP A 243 -4.31 0.47 -7.05
C ASP A 243 -3.06 -0.45 -7.01
N TRP A 244 -2.16 -0.21 -6.05
CA TRP A 244 -0.91 -0.96 -5.83
C TRP A 244 -0.97 -2.02 -4.72
N HIS A 245 -1.90 -1.91 -3.75
CA HIS A 245 -1.81 -2.70 -2.50
C HIS A 245 -2.56 -4.03 -2.62
N PHE A 246 -1.81 -5.12 -2.67
CA PHE A 246 -2.33 -6.48 -2.76
C PHE A 246 -2.12 -7.27 -1.48
N ARG A 247 -3.15 -8.00 -1.06
CA ARG A 247 -3.15 -8.81 0.17
C ARG A 247 -3.34 -10.28 -0.14
N TYR A 248 -2.42 -11.13 0.31
CA TYR A 248 -2.59 -12.58 0.26
C TYR A 248 -3.62 -13.05 1.28
N VAL A 249 -4.60 -13.81 0.81
CA VAL A 249 -5.68 -14.43 1.61
C VAL A 249 -5.89 -15.92 1.27
N GLY A 250 -5.05 -16.48 0.39
CA GLY A 250 -5.21 -17.83 -0.16
C GLY A 250 -6.15 -17.87 -1.37
N VAL A 251 -5.88 -18.79 -2.31
CA VAL A 251 -6.55 -18.84 -3.62
C VAL A 251 -8.07 -18.97 -3.51
N ALA A 252 -8.58 -19.88 -2.68
CA ALA A 252 -10.02 -20.11 -2.56
C ALA A 252 -10.75 -18.87 -2.00
N ASN A 253 -10.15 -18.23 -0.99
CA ASN A 253 -10.71 -17.03 -0.36
C ASN A 253 -10.64 -15.83 -1.29
N ALA A 254 -9.51 -15.62 -1.98
CA ALA A 254 -9.34 -14.52 -2.90
C ALA A 254 -10.37 -14.58 -4.03
N LYS A 255 -10.57 -15.77 -4.63
CA LYS A 255 -11.58 -15.98 -5.68
C LYS A 255 -12.99 -15.66 -5.18
N TYR A 256 -13.37 -16.19 -4.02
CA TYR A 256 -14.68 -15.92 -3.43
C TYR A 256 -14.85 -14.42 -3.11
N MET A 257 -13.86 -13.79 -2.50
CA MET A 257 -13.89 -12.36 -2.18
C MET A 257 -14.07 -11.50 -3.43
N THR A 258 -13.32 -11.79 -4.50
CA THR A 258 -13.40 -11.04 -5.76
C THR A 258 -14.73 -11.27 -6.47
N GLU A 259 -15.21 -12.52 -6.56
CA GLU A 259 -16.51 -12.85 -7.19
C GLU A 259 -17.68 -12.15 -6.47
N HIS A 260 -17.59 -12.02 -5.15
CA HIS A 260 -18.64 -11.43 -4.31
C HIS A 260 -18.40 -9.97 -3.94
N HIS A 261 -17.36 -9.32 -4.48
CA HIS A 261 -16.98 -7.93 -4.22
C HIS A 261 -16.83 -7.62 -2.71
N LEU A 262 -16.18 -8.52 -1.97
CA LEU A 262 -15.98 -8.41 -0.53
C LEU A 262 -14.62 -7.84 -0.19
N THR A 263 -14.59 -6.94 0.78
CA THR A 263 -13.35 -6.60 1.51
C THR A 263 -13.01 -7.72 2.49
N LEU A 264 -11.76 -7.75 2.99
CA LEU A 264 -11.38 -8.72 4.01
C LEU A 264 -12.27 -8.58 5.26
N GLU A 265 -12.59 -7.35 5.66
CA GLU A 265 -13.48 -7.08 6.79
C GLU A 265 -14.88 -7.70 6.62
N ASP A 266 -15.47 -7.55 5.45
CA ASP A 266 -16.81 -8.08 5.18
C ASP A 266 -16.80 -9.60 4.98
N TYR A 267 -15.72 -10.13 4.41
CA TYR A 267 -15.49 -11.57 4.30
C TYR A 267 -15.34 -12.26 5.67
N LEU A 268 -14.57 -11.69 6.59
CA LEU A 268 -14.41 -12.26 7.94
C LEU A 268 -15.73 -12.26 8.72
N LYS A 269 -16.52 -11.19 8.63
CA LYS A 269 -17.88 -11.15 9.21
C LYS A 269 -18.80 -12.20 8.62
N LEU A 270 -18.61 -12.60 7.36
CA LEU A 270 -19.37 -13.65 6.70
C LEU A 270 -18.94 -15.04 7.18
N LEU A 271 -17.64 -15.28 7.35
CA LEU A 271 -17.11 -16.52 7.91
C LEU A 271 -17.62 -16.75 9.34
N ASP A 272 -17.59 -15.72 10.19
CA ASP A 272 -18.00 -15.83 11.60
C ASP A 272 -19.51 -16.10 11.80
N LYS A 273 -20.33 -15.90 10.76
CA LYS A 273 -21.78 -16.12 10.79
C LYS A 273 -22.22 -17.50 10.28
N ASN A 274 -21.32 -18.27 9.66
CA ASN A 274 -21.63 -19.55 8.99
C ASN A 274 -21.10 -20.78 9.73
#